data_AF-A0A136LJT4-F1
#
_entry.id   AF-A0A136LJT4-F1
#
_cell.length_a   1.000
_cell.length_b   1.000
_cell.length_c   1.000
_cell.angle_alpha   90.00
_cell.angle_beta   90.00
_cell.angle_gamma   90.00
#
_symmetry.space_group_name_H-M   'P 1'
#
loop_
_entity.id
_entity.type
_entity.pdbx_description
1 polymer ?
#
loop_
_entity_poly.entity_id
_entity_poly.type
_entity_poly.pdbx_seq_one_letter_code
_entity_poly.pdbx_strand_id
1 'polypeptide(L)'
;MPRRRFSRSFYEDTSVPAVQQTAAPEGGRTQNQQSPILGLQNMIGNKALQRMLIQREGELEETNGPAVEHEGGEAESETDGVVNAELLTPAQVTKAISYYEIRKKDYPSHIIEQIQEALNTTKTGKADAEMVQAVASYQMSVGLAVDGMAGPRTLPAIFAQGLDTDEHEEDFAEFAVEQLNQWEDLGSADARAEQLMDKVNELLESSKVPECDSEVKDLPDLLGQFDFETWKIELGKPAFERDVITLEEYADTADTIYHEARHAEQWFSMARMLAGEGKTAAKIAEMMGIPLDIASEAVNLKYAPDSMEALVANGWYESVYGVDAQYRENTLTELENASKELDEAQKALDKNDTPANQKRLQRAQERRQRAFDAYHNLPEETDAHRVGDSVEARILLKAELENMP
;
A
#
# COMPACT_ATOMS: atom_id res chain seq x y z
N MET A 1 11.75 0.82 66.14
CA MET A 1 11.97 2.16 66.73
C MET A 1 10.79 3.08 66.37
N PRO A 2 10.25 3.93 67.26
CA PRO A 2 8.88 4.45 67.13
C PRO A 2 8.72 5.98 66.93
N ARG A 3 7.60 6.33 66.27
CA ARG A 3 6.62 7.45 66.49
C ARG A 3 6.97 8.96 66.30
N ARG A 4 6.24 9.55 65.33
CA ARG A 4 5.36 10.76 65.32
C ARG A 4 5.82 12.19 65.78
N ARG A 5 5.59 13.13 64.84
CA ARG A 5 4.83 14.43 64.87
C ARG A 5 5.40 15.74 65.49
N PHE A 6 5.40 16.76 64.61
CA PHE A 6 4.91 18.17 64.68
C PHE A 6 5.62 19.32 65.46
N SER A 7 5.61 20.47 64.74
CA SER A 7 5.52 21.89 65.17
C SER A 7 6.82 22.69 65.30
N ARG A 8 6.96 24.01 65.03
CA ARG A 8 6.40 25.08 64.15
C ARG A 8 6.95 26.42 64.74
N SER A 9 7.31 27.38 63.89
CA SER A 9 7.32 28.86 64.12
C SER A 9 8.52 29.54 64.80
N PHE A 10 9.09 30.58 64.16
CA PHE A 10 9.01 32.03 64.46
C PHE A 10 9.77 32.81 63.35
N TYR A 11 9.09 33.55 62.44
CA TYR A 11 8.86 35.02 62.39
C TYR A 11 10.17 35.86 62.41
N GLU A 12 10.63 36.36 61.26
CA GLU A 12 10.35 37.67 60.59
C GLU A 12 11.40 38.73 60.94
N ASP A 13 12.16 39.20 59.94
CA ASP A 13 12.44 40.63 59.78
C ASP A 13 12.72 40.95 58.29
N THR A 14 12.53 42.21 57.97
CA THR A 14 11.98 42.78 56.76
C THR A 14 13.03 43.58 55.97
N SER A 15 12.98 43.52 54.63
CA SER A 15 13.26 44.66 53.73
C SER A 15 13.10 44.27 52.25
N VAL A 16 12.31 45.07 51.53
CA VAL A 16 12.02 45.09 50.07
C VAL A 16 12.61 46.43 49.55
N PRO A 17 12.84 46.74 48.24
CA PRO A 17 12.33 46.08 47.03
C PRO A 17 13.17 46.07 45.71
N ALA A 18 12.67 45.26 44.74
CA ALA A 18 12.65 45.38 43.25
C ALA A 18 14.00 45.45 42.45
N VAL A 19 14.22 44.84 41.28
CA VAL A 19 13.44 44.73 40.02
C VAL A 19 14.03 43.58 39.12
N GLN A 20 13.12 42.84 38.47
CA GLN A 20 13.21 42.04 37.21
C GLN A 20 14.35 41.04 36.96
N GLN A 21 13.98 39.76 36.99
CA GLN A 21 14.38 38.79 35.95
C GLN A 21 13.17 37.97 35.55
N THR A 22 12.89 38.00 34.25
CA THR A 22 11.77 37.36 33.55
C THR A 22 11.92 35.84 33.58
N ALA A 23 10.87 35.16 34.05
CA ALA A 23 10.71 33.72 33.90
C ALA A 23 10.43 33.37 32.42
N ALA A 24 11.15 32.38 31.90
CA ALA A 24 10.79 31.69 30.67
C ALA A 24 9.62 30.71 30.96
N PRO A 25 8.59 30.65 30.09
CA PRO A 25 7.45 29.78 30.34
C PRO A 25 7.72 28.34 29.89
N GLU A 26 6.97 27.47 30.56
CA GLU A 26 6.89 26.02 30.42
C GLU A 26 6.63 25.58 28.97
N GLY A 27 7.27 24.49 28.58
CA GLY A 27 7.19 23.89 27.25
C GLY A 27 5.76 23.50 26.89
N GLY A 28 5.24 24.15 25.85
CA GLY A 28 3.99 23.77 25.20
C GLY A 28 4.12 22.39 24.58
N ARG A 29 3.21 21.50 24.96
CA ARG A 29 2.80 20.35 24.14
C ARG A 29 2.39 20.88 22.78
N THR A 30 3.11 20.48 21.74
CA THR A 30 2.68 20.69 20.36
C THR A 30 1.42 19.87 20.13
N GLN A 31 0.43 20.54 19.56
CA GLN A 31 -0.84 19.99 19.14
C GLN A 31 -0.60 18.87 18.12
N ASN A 32 -1.44 17.84 18.21
CA ASN A 32 -1.63 16.78 17.23
C ASN A 32 -1.77 17.39 15.82
N GLN A 33 -0.66 17.48 15.08
CA GLN A 33 -0.70 17.53 13.63
C GLN A 33 -0.73 16.06 13.24
N GLN A 34 -1.89 15.56 12.79
CA GLN A 34 -1.91 14.31 12.04
C GLN A 34 -0.81 14.41 10.98
N SER A 35 0.09 13.43 10.92
CA SER A 35 1.12 13.42 9.88
C SER A 35 0.45 13.61 8.52
N PRO A 36 0.97 14.46 7.62
CA PRO A 36 0.40 14.66 6.29
C PRO A 36 0.15 13.33 5.54
N ILE A 37 0.99 12.33 5.84
CA ILE A 37 0.91 10.93 5.37
C ILE A 37 -0.43 10.27 5.75
N LEU A 38 -0.84 10.37 7.02
CA LEU A 38 -2.14 9.88 7.49
C LEU A 38 -3.26 10.58 6.72
N GLY A 39 -3.28 11.91 6.66
CA GLY A 39 -4.32 12.65 5.94
C GLY A 39 -4.47 12.31 4.45
N LEU A 40 -3.42 11.76 3.81
CA LEU A 40 -3.39 11.43 2.39
C LEU A 40 -3.80 9.97 2.11
N GLN A 41 -3.42 9.00 2.95
CA GLN A 41 -4.02 7.66 2.95
C GLN A 41 -5.54 7.76 3.21
N ASN A 42 -5.95 8.72 4.05
CA ASN A 42 -7.34 9.01 4.38
C ASN A 42 -8.22 9.55 3.23
N MET A 43 -7.73 9.66 1.99
CA MET A 43 -8.50 10.20 0.83
C MET A 43 -8.66 9.21 -0.33
N ILE A 44 -8.12 7.99 -0.24
CA ILE A 44 -7.81 7.18 -1.42
C ILE A 44 -8.64 5.88 -1.56
N GLY A 45 -9.26 5.38 -0.49
CA GLY A 45 -10.08 4.16 -0.47
C GLY A 45 -11.40 4.19 -1.27
N ASN A 46 -11.48 4.92 -2.39
CA ASN A 46 -12.68 5.10 -3.22
C ASN A 46 -12.53 4.57 -4.66
N LYS A 47 -11.88 3.41 -4.82
CA LYS A 47 -11.76 2.73 -6.12
C LYS A 47 -13.07 2.06 -6.58
N ALA A 48 -13.99 1.62 -5.71
CA ALA A 48 -15.30 1.12 -6.13
C ALA A 48 -16.18 2.18 -6.83
N LEU A 49 -16.24 3.40 -6.29
CA LEU A 49 -17.19 4.40 -6.80
C LEU A 49 -16.79 4.95 -8.18
N GLN A 50 -15.48 5.05 -8.47
CA GLN A 50 -14.99 5.53 -9.77
C GLN A 50 -15.02 4.45 -10.86
N ARG A 51 -14.79 3.16 -10.55
CA ARG A 51 -15.01 2.07 -11.53
C ARG A 51 -16.47 2.07 -12.01
N MET A 52 -17.45 2.17 -11.11
CA MET A 52 -18.88 2.22 -11.48
C MET A 52 -19.28 3.47 -12.28
N LEU A 53 -18.68 4.64 -12.02
CA LEU A 53 -18.99 5.86 -12.76
C LEU A 53 -18.37 5.88 -14.16
N ILE A 54 -17.15 5.37 -14.31
CA ILE A 54 -16.45 5.30 -15.60
C ILE A 54 -17.07 4.22 -16.52
N GLN A 55 -17.46 3.06 -15.98
CA GLN A 55 -18.12 2.01 -16.78
C GLN A 55 -19.50 2.47 -17.29
N ARG A 56 -20.25 3.23 -16.47
CA ARG A 56 -21.58 3.73 -16.84
C ARG A 56 -21.54 4.84 -17.89
N GLU A 57 -20.47 5.64 -17.95
CA GLU A 57 -20.27 6.64 -19.00
C GLU A 57 -19.78 6.01 -20.32
N GLY A 58 -18.97 4.94 -20.25
CA GLY A 58 -18.51 4.20 -21.44
C GLY A 58 -19.61 3.37 -22.14
N GLU A 59 -20.52 2.76 -21.38
CA GLU A 59 -21.62 1.94 -21.95
C GLU A 59 -22.69 2.76 -22.69
N LEU A 60 -22.81 4.05 -22.41
CA LEU A 60 -23.76 4.94 -23.11
C LEU A 60 -23.22 5.47 -24.46
N GLU A 61 -21.91 5.35 -24.72
CA GLU A 61 -21.30 5.79 -25.98
C GLU A 61 -21.16 4.67 -27.03
N GLU A 62 -21.21 3.39 -26.66
CA GLU A 62 -21.01 2.27 -27.61
C GLU A 62 -22.26 1.78 -28.36
N THR A 63 -23.48 2.23 -28.03
CA THR A 63 -24.70 1.69 -28.67
C THR A 63 -25.11 2.38 -29.99
N ASN A 64 -24.20 2.97 -30.77
CA ASN A 64 -24.54 3.53 -32.09
C ASN A 64 -23.40 3.43 -33.13
N GLY A 65 -23.26 2.26 -33.76
CA GLY A 65 -22.45 2.07 -34.98
C GLY A 65 -22.73 0.72 -35.67
N PRO A 66 -22.87 0.64 -37.00
CA PRO A 66 -23.56 -0.48 -37.65
C PRO A 66 -22.68 -1.71 -37.90
N ALA A 67 -23.34 -2.86 -37.88
CA ALA A 67 -22.83 -4.18 -38.20
C ALA A 67 -22.28 -4.28 -39.64
N VAL A 68 -21.14 -4.96 -39.80
CA VAL A 68 -20.66 -5.48 -41.09
C VAL A 68 -20.28 -6.95 -40.91
N GLU A 69 -20.86 -7.77 -41.79
CA GLU A 69 -20.84 -9.22 -41.78
C GLU A 69 -19.48 -9.83 -42.18
N HIS A 70 -19.23 -11.03 -41.64
CA HIS A 70 -18.13 -11.94 -41.94
C HIS A 70 -18.14 -12.48 -43.38
N GLU A 71 -16.95 -12.67 -43.96
CA GLU A 71 -16.65 -13.86 -44.78
C GLU A 71 -15.22 -14.35 -44.51
N GLY A 72 -15.07 -15.67 -44.44
CA GLY A 72 -13.89 -16.37 -43.95
C GLY A 72 -12.83 -16.75 -44.99
N GLY A 73 -11.77 -17.36 -44.48
CA GLY A 73 -10.70 -17.99 -45.25
C GLY A 73 -9.73 -18.69 -44.32
N GLU A 74 -9.84 -20.02 -44.22
CA GLU A 74 -8.82 -20.90 -43.66
C GLU A 74 -7.60 -20.93 -44.59
N ALA A 75 -6.39 -20.82 -44.03
CA ALA A 75 -5.19 -21.48 -44.58
C ALA A 75 -4.03 -21.46 -43.57
N GLU A 76 -3.70 -22.67 -43.14
CA GLU A 76 -2.34 -23.25 -43.05
C GLU A 76 -1.33 -22.77 -41.99
N SER A 77 -1.01 -23.73 -41.12
CA SER A 77 0.08 -23.73 -40.17
C SER A 77 1.45 -23.75 -40.87
N GLU A 78 2.27 -22.75 -40.57
CA GLU A 78 3.73 -22.86 -40.67
C GLU A 78 4.32 -22.67 -39.27
N THR A 79 4.82 -23.77 -38.72
CA THR A 79 5.72 -23.78 -37.57
C THR A 79 7.07 -23.23 -38.04
N ASP A 80 7.35 -21.97 -37.74
CA ASP A 80 8.70 -21.40 -37.87
C ASP A 80 9.05 -20.57 -36.63
N GLY A 81 10.29 -20.71 -36.20
CA GLY A 81 10.74 -20.60 -34.81
C GLY A 81 10.37 -19.31 -34.06
N VAL A 82 9.94 -19.49 -32.81
CA VAL A 82 9.90 -18.43 -31.80
C VAL A 82 11.35 -18.04 -31.48
N VAL A 83 11.91 -17.15 -32.29
CA VAL A 83 12.91 -16.21 -31.80
C VAL A 83 12.18 -15.38 -30.75
N ASN A 84 12.43 -15.66 -29.46
CA ASN A 84 12.10 -14.73 -28.39
C ASN A 84 12.76 -13.40 -28.77
N ALA A 85 11.98 -12.47 -29.31
CA ALA A 85 12.46 -11.13 -29.55
C ALA A 85 12.88 -10.58 -28.19
N GLU A 86 14.15 -10.25 -28.05
CA GLU A 86 14.69 -9.59 -26.86
C GLU A 86 13.80 -8.38 -26.52
N LEU A 87 13.19 -8.41 -25.34
CA LEU A 87 12.18 -7.42 -24.92
C LEU A 87 12.83 -6.04 -24.73
N LEU A 88 14.03 -6.03 -24.15
CA LEU A 88 14.86 -4.85 -24.01
C LEU A 88 15.83 -4.72 -25.20
N THR A 89 15.99 -3.49 -25.70
CA THR A 89 17.06 -3.16 -26.65
C THR A 89 18.45 -3.25 -25.98
N PRO A 90 19.55 -3.39 -26.76
CA PRO A 90 20.91 -3.41 -26.19
C PRO A 90 21.25 -2.19 -25.31
N ALA A 91 20.68 -1.01 -25.62
CA ALA A 91 20.86 0.19 -24.81
C ALA A 91 20.12 0.10 -23.46
N GLN A 92 18.90 -0.46 -23.45
CA GLN A 92 18.14 -0.72 -22.22
C GLN A 92 18.82 -1.79 -21.38
N VAL A 93 19.30 -2.88 -21.98
CA VAL A 93 20.10 -3.91 -21.30
C VAL A 93 21.32 -3.29 -20.62
N THR A 94 22.08 -2.46 -21.33
CA THR A 94 23.25 -1.77 -20.75
C THR A 94 22.85 -0.89 -19.57
N LYS A 95 21.74 -0.14 -19.70
CA LYS A 95 21.22 0.72 -18.62
C LYS A 95 20.80 -0.11 -17.40
N ALA A 96 20.12 -1.24 -17.60
CA ALA A 96 19.70 -2.15 -16.55
C ALA A 96 20.91 -2.76 -15.83
N ILE A 97 21.92 -3.24 -16.56
CA ILE A 97 23.16 -3.75 -15.95
C ILE A 97 23.84 -2.67 -15.09
N SER A 98 23.94 -1.44 -15.60
CA SER A 98 24.53 -0.33 -14.82
C SER A 98 23.78 0.00 -13.53
N TYR A 99 22.46 -0.23 -13.46
CA TYR A 99 21.68 -0.07 -12.23
C TYR A 99 22.23 -0.98 -11.11
N TYR A 100 22.46 -2.26 -11.40
CA TYR A 100 23.02 -3.21 -10.43
C TYR A 100 24.49 -2.91 -10.12
N GLU A 101 25.31 -2.53 -11.11
CA GLU A 101 26.73 -2.23 -10.89
C GLU A 101 26.95 -1.03 -9.95
N ILE A 102 26.14 0.01 -10.11
CA ILE A 102 26.19 1.19 -9.23
C ILE A 102 25.72 0.82 -7.81
N ARG A 103 24.76 -0.10 -7.70
CA ARG A 103 24.18 -0.60 -6.45
C ARG A 103 24.80 -1.91 -5.97
N LYS A 104 26.07 -2.19 -6.30
CA LYS A 104 26.75 -3.45 -5.94
C LYS A 104 26.77 -3.84 -4.46
N LYS A 105 26.51 -2.88 -3.56
CA LYS A 105 26.38 -3.14 -2.12
C LYS A 105 25.02 -3.77 -1.79
N ASP A 106 23.99 -3.32 -2.49
CA ASP A 106 22.60 -3.76 -2.35
C ASP A 106 22.40 -5.06 -3.15
N TYR A 107 23.15 -5.23 -4.25
CA TYR A 107 23.14 -6.42 -5.11
C TYR A 107 24.49 -7.15 -5.12
N PRO A 108 24.94 -7.73 -4.00
CA PRO A 108 26.07 -8.65 -3.99
C PRO A 108 25.74 -9.94 -4.76
N SER A 109 26.76 -10.75 -5.05
CA SER A 109 26.66 -11.98 -5.87
C SER A 109 25.51 -12.89 -5.43
N HIS A 110 25.32 -13.09 -4.12
CA HIS A 110 24.29 -13.99 -3.58
C HIS A 110 22.86 -13.45 -3.74
N ILE A 111 22.66 -12.13 -3.78
CA ILE A 111 21.36 -11.51 -4.09
C ILE A 111 21.07 -11.66 -5.59
N ILE A 112 22.08 -11.45 -6.42
CA ILE A 112 21.94 -11.67 -7.87
C ILE A 112 21.63 -13.14 -8.17
N GLU A 113 22.30 -14.08 -7.53
CA GLU A 113 22.02 -15.52 -7.67
C GLU A 113 20.59 -15.88 -7.26
N GLN A 114 20.02 -15.22 -6.24
CA GLN A 114 18.62 -15.41 -5.85
C GLN A 114 17.65 -14.89 -6.93
N ILE A 115 17.91 -13.72 -7.51
CA ILE A 115 17.08 -13.20 -8.63
C ILE A 115 17.19 -14.13 -9.84
N GLN A 116 18.41 -14.59 -10.16
CA GLN A 116 18.64 -15.51 -11.27
C GLN A 116 17.93 -16.84 -11.05
N GLU A 117 17.93 -17.37 -9.82
CA GLU A 117 17.19 -18.56 -9.43
C GLU A 117 15.68 -18.39 -9.60
N ALA A 118 15.11 -17.33 -9.02
CA ALA A 118 13.67 -17.06 -9.07
C ALA A 118 13.15 -16.92 -10.51
N LEU A 119 13.99 -16.38 -11.40
CA LEU A 119 13.67 -16.17 -12.81
C LEU A 119 14.15 -17.30 -13.74
N ASN A 120 14.64 -18.42 -13.18
CA ASN A 120 15.12 -19.58 -13.93
C ASN A 120 16.19 -19.27 -14.99
N THR A 121 17.12 -18.38 -14.67
CA THR A 121 18.28 -18.04 -15.50
C THR A 121 19.57 -18.67 -14.96
N THR A 122 20.66 -18.61 -15.74
CA THR A 122 21.96 -19.07 -15.28
C THR A 122 22.43 -18.30 -14.03
N LYS A 123 22.69 -18.99 -12.91
CA LYS A 123 23.19 -18.38 -11.66
C LYS A 123 24.67 -17.98 -11.75
N THR A 124 24.95 -16.88 -12.45
CA THR A 124 26.32 -16.36 -12.64
C THR A 124 26.80 -15.48 -11.49
N GLY A 125 25.90 -15.01 -10.62
CA GLY A 125 26.20 -14.02 -9.58
C GLY A 125 26.53 -12.64 -10.11
N LYS A 126 26.22 -12.38 -11.38
CA LYS A 126 26.43 -11.11 -12.07
C LYS A 126 25.17 -10.72 -12.81
N ALA A 127 24.78 -9.46 -12.70
CA ALA A 127 23.71 -8.92 -13.53
C ALA A 127 24.21 -8.88 -14.99
N ASP A 128 23.76 -9.86 -15.79
CA ASP A 128 24.10 -10.01 -17.19
C ASP A 128 22.87 -9.84 -18.09
N ALA A 129 23.07 -9.90 -19.41
CA ALA A 129 22.00 -9.68 -20.38
C ALA A 129 20.85 -10.68 -20.24
N GLU A 130 21.16 -11.94 -19.90
CA GLU A 130 20.15 -12.99 -19.70
C GLU A 130 19.25 -12.65 -18.50
N MET A 131 19.86 -12.32 -17.36
CA MET A 131 19.11 -11.92 -16.17
C MET A 131 18.24 -10.69 -16.42
N VAL A 132 18.76 -9.61 -17.00
CA VAL A 132 17.97 -8.38 -17.16
C VAL A 132 16.82 -8.53 -18.17
N GLN A 133 16.97 -9.38 -19.18
CA GLN A 133 15.86 -9.74 -20.07
C GLN A 133 14.80 -10.56 -19.32
N ALA A 134 15.22 -11.51 -18.48
CA ALA A 134 14.28 -12.29 -17.66
C ALA A 134 13.52 -11.41 -16.66
N VAL A 135 14.18 -10.43 -16.04
CA VAL A 135 13.53 -9.42 -15.18
C VAL A 135 12.49 -8.65 -15.99
N ALA A 136 12.84 -8.22 -17.21
CA ALA A 136 11.92 -7.48 -18.08
C ALA A 136 10.71 -8.33 -18.51
N SER A 137 10.92 -9.61 -18.83
CA SER A 137 9.83 -10.55 -19.12
C SER A 137 8.91 -10.74 -17.92
N TYR A 138 9.48 -10.87 -16.71
CA TYR A 138 8.71 -10.97 -15.48
C TYR A 138 7.89 -9.69 -15.23
N GLN A 139 8.52 -8.52 -15.33
CA GLN A 139 7.84 -7.22 -15.21
C GLN A 139 6.64 -7.12 -16.16
N MET A 140 6.80 -7.55 -17.41
CA MET A 140 5.71 -7.59 -18.38
C MET A 140 4.58 -8.54 -17.96
N SER A 141 4.90 -9.72 -17.41
CA SER A 141 3.88 -10.69 -16.98
C SER A 141 3.05 -10.24 -15.78
N VAL A 142 3.57 -9.33 -14.95
CA VAL A 142 2.88 -8.81 -13.76
C VAL A 142 2.48 -7.32 -13.89
N GLY A 143 2.48 -6.77 -15.11
CA GLY A 143 2.02 -5.40 -15.37
C GLY A 143 2.91 -4.28 -14.81
N LEU A 144 4.18 -4.57 -14.50
CA LEU A 144 5.14 -3.59 -14.02
C LEU A 144 5.87 -2.88 -15.17
N ALA A 145 6.53 -1.77 -14.85
CA ALA A 145 7.40 -1.07 -15.79
C ALA A 145 8.52 -2.00 -16.30
N VAL A 146 8.58 -2.19 -17.62
CA VAL A 146 9.52 -3.10 -18.29
C VAL A 146 10.86 -2.40 -18.52
N ASP A 147 11.75 -2.45 -17.52
CA ASP A 147 13.05 -1.80 -17.54
C ASP A 147 14.24 -2.73 -17.23
N GLY A 148 13.97 -3.99 -16.85
CA GLY A 148 15.00 -4.98 -16.50
C GLY A 148 15.67 -4.74 -15.15
N MET A 149 15.16 -3.80 -14.35
CA MET A 149 15.67 -3.43 -13.03
C MET A 149 14.78 -4.05 -11.96
N ALA A 150 15.29 -5.06 -11.26
CA ALA A 150 14.64 -5.67 -10.12
C ALA A 150 14.76 -4.73 -8.91
N GLY A 151 14.01 -3.62 -8.93
CA GLY A 151 14.02 -2.58 -7.91
C GLY A 151 12.84 -2.67 -6.93
N PRO A 152 12.51 -1.56 -6.23
CA PRO A 152 11.51 -1.54 -5.15
C PRO A 152 10.10 -2.03 -5.49
N ARG A 153 9.70 -2.04 -6.77
CA ARG A 153 8.41 -2.61 -7.22
C ARG A 153 8.53 -4.05 -7.68
N THR A 154 9.68 -4.43 -8.22
CA THR A 154 9.88 -5.72 -8.89
C THR A 154 10.37 -6.79 -7.91
N LEU A 155 11.23 -6.44 -6.94
CA LEU A 155 11.68 -7.39 -5.93
C LEU A 155 10.54 -7.96 -5.08
N PRO A 156 9.62 -7.17 -4.49
CA PRO A 156 8.54 -7.76 -3.71
C PRO A 156 7.64 -8.68 -4.55
N ALA A 157 7.40 -8.33 -5.83
CA ALA A 157 6.66 -9.22 -6.73
C ALA A 157 7.38 -10.55 -6.99
N ILE A 158 8.70 -10.54 -7.22
CA ILE A 158 9.49 -11.77 -7.43
C ILE A 158 9.58 -12.60 -6.14
N PHE A 159 9.76 -11.92 -5.00
CA PHE A 159 10.01 -12.52 -3.70
C PHE A 159 8.84 -12.27 -2.76
N ALA A 160 7.72 -12.91 -3.08
CA ALA A 160 6.52 -12.90 -2.26
C ALA A 160 6.83 -13.30 -0.81
N GLN A 161 6.27 -12.54 0.14
CA GLN A 161 6.45 -12.75 1.57
C GLN A 161 5.20 -12.36 2.36
N GLY A 162 4.98 -13.03 3.49
CA GLY A 162 3.88 -12.76 4.40
C GLY A 162 2.53 -12.86 3.69
N LEU A 163 1.75 -11.77 3.71
CA LEU A 163 0.42 -11.72 3.09
C LEU A 163 0.44 -11.88 1.56
N ASP A 164 1.56 -11.64 0.90
CA ASP A 164 1.71 -11.76 -0.57
C ASP A 164 1.96 -13.20 -1.05
N THR A 165 1.86 -14.19 -0.17
CA THR A 165 2.05 -15.60 -0.57
C THR A 165 0.75 -16.19 -1.11
N ASP A 166 0.85 -17.04 -2.13
CA ASP A 166 -0.31 -17.76 -2.69
C ASP A 166 -1.15 -18.45 -1.62
N GLU A 167 -0.50 -19.06 -0.62
CA GLU A 167 -1.15 -19.74 0.50
C GLU A 167 -2.03 -18.79 1.33
N HIS A 168 -1.51 -17.64 1.73
CA HIS A 168 -2.28 -16.67 2.54
C HIS A 168 -3.37 -15.97 1.72
N GLU A 169 -3.12 -15.64 0.45
CA GLU A 169 -4.14 -15.06 -0.42
C GLU A 169 -5.28 -16.05 -0.70
N GLU A 170 -4.97 -17.34 -0.89
CA GLU A 170 -5.98 -18.41 -1.05
C GLU A 170 -6.82 -18.58 0.22
N ASP A 171 -6.17 -18.64 1.38
CA ASP A 171 -6.82 -18.83 2.69
C ASP A 171 -7.74 -17.64 3.03
N PHE A 172 -7.26 -16.42 2.81
CA PHE A 172 -8.10 -15.23 2.99
C PHE A 172 -9.28 -15.19 2.01
N ALA A 173 -9.06 -15.49 0.73
CA ALA A 173 -10.13 -15.48 -0.27
C ALA A 173 -11.19 -16.56 0.00
N GLU A 174 -10.78 -17.74 0.48
CA GLU A 174 -11.70 -18.81 0.90
C GLU A 174 -12.56 -18.36 2.09
N PHE A 175 -11.91 -17.84 3.15
CA PHE A 175 -12.63 -17.28 4.29
C PHE A 175 -13.58 -16.15 3.89
N ALA A 176 -13.14 -15.25 3.00
CA ALA A 176 -13.95 -14.12 2.57
C ALA A 176 -15.23 -14.60 1.86
N VAL A 177 -15.15 -15.61 1.00
CA VAL A 177 -16.31 -16.22 0.34
C VAL A 177 -17.24 -16.90 1.35
N GLU A 178 -16.69 -17.63 2.33
CA GLU A 178 -17.48 -18.24 3.40
C GLU A 178 -18.24 -17.21 4.25
N GLN A 179 -17.60 -16.08 4.56
CA GLN A 179 -18.21 -15.02 5.34
C GLN A 179 -19.27 -14.25 4.53
N LEU A 180 -19.07 -14.03 3.22
CA LEU A 180 -20.09 -13.44 2.35
C LEU A 180 -21.39 -14.26 2.38
N ASN A 181 -21.30 -15.58 2.39
CA ASN A 181 -22.45 -16.48 2.54
C ASN A 181 -23.19 -16.33 3.88
N GLN A 182 -22.54 -15.75 4.89
CA GLN A 182 -23.08 -15.52 6.23
C GLN A 182 -23.42 -14.05 6.49
N TRP A 183 -23.30 -13.17 5.48
CA TRP A 183 -23.39 -11.72 5.65
C TRP A 183 -24.66 -11.25 6.36
N GLU A 184 -25.81 -11.83 6.02
CA GLU A 184 -27.10 -11.53 6.65
C GLU A 184 -27.16 -11.98 8.12
N ASP A 185 -26.49 -13.07 8.47
CA ASP A 185 -26.51 -13.66 9.81
C ASP A 185 -25.58 -12.94 10.81
N LEU A 186 -24.55 -12.24 10.32
CA LEU A 186 -23.60 -11.50 11.16
C LEU A 186 -24.21 -10.28 11.87
N GLY A 187 -25.31 -9.75 11.34
CA GLY A 187 -26.24 -8.85 12.05
C GLY A 187 -25.75 -7.44 12.43
N SER A 188 -24.44 -7.16 12.45
CA SER A 188 -23.90 -5.82 12.73
C SER A 188 -22.65 -5.51 11.92
N ALA A 189 -22.43 -4.23 11.65
CA ALA A 189 -21.23 -3.75 10.97
C ALA A 189 -19.94 -4.16 11.71
N ASP A 190 -19.95 -4.03 13.04
CA ASP A 190 -18.81 -4.39 13.89
C ASP A 190 -18.49 -5.88 13.78
N ALA A 191 -19.50 -6.77 13.84
CA ALA A 191 -19.27 -8.22 13.72
C ALA A 191 -18.73 -8.63 12.34
N ARG A 192 -19.17 -7.97 11.26
CA ARG A 192 -18.68 -8.21 9.89
C ARG A 192 -17.22 -7.78 9.74
N ALA A 193 -16.90 -6.60 10.26
CA ALA A 193 -15.55 -6.07 10.27
C ALA A 193 -14.60 -6.90 11.15
N GLU A 194 -15.04 -7.28 12.35
CA GLU A 194 -14.29 -8.08 13.33
C GLU A 194 -13.87 -9.42 12.72
N GLN A 195 -14.76 -10.13 12.02
CA GLN A 195 -14.41 -11.41 11.39
C GLN A 195 -13.33 -11.29 10.30
N LEU A 196 -13.38 -10.25 9.45
CA LEU A 196 -12.31 -10.03 8.45
C LEU A 196 -10.99 -9.67 9.13
N MET A 197 -11.05 -8.82 10.16
CA MET A 197 -9.87 -8.43 10.91
C MET A 197 -9.26 -9.57 11.70
N ASP A 198 -10.07 -10.46 12.29
CA ASP A 198 -9.60 -11.67 12.95
C ASP A 198 -8.85 -12.57 11.96
N LYS A 199 -9.40 -12.77 10.76
CA LYS A 199 -8.71 -13.55 9.72
C LYS A 199 -7.42 -12.87 9.25
N VAL A 200 -7.44 -11.56 9.04
CA VAL A 200 -6.24 -10.81 8.68
C VAL A 200 -5.17 -10.91 9.77
N ASN A 201 -5.54 -10.75 11.04
CA ASN A 201 -4.60 -10.85 12.16
C ASN A 201 -4.05 -12.26 12.33
N GLU A 202 -4.83 -13.31 12.07
CA GLU A 202 -4.33 -14.69 11.99
C GLU A 202 -3.18 -14.82 10.96
N LEU A 203 -3.39 -14.26 9.76
CA LEU A 203 -2.40 -14.29 8.67
C LEU A 203 -1.19 -13.37 8.93
N LEU A 204 -1.39 -12.25 9.61
CA LEU A 204 -0.30 -11.39 10.07
C LEU A 204 0.55 -12.12 11.13
N GLU A 205 -0.08 -12.76 12.11
CA GLU A 205 0.62 -13.52 13.15
C GLU A 205 1.42 -14.69 12.54
N SER A 206 0.83 -15.45 11.60
CA SER A 206 1.53 -16.53 10.89
C SER A 206 2.74 -15.99 10.11
N SER A 207 2.64 -14.78 9.59
CA SER A 207 3.70 -14.02 8.91
C SER A 207 4.69 -13.35 9.87
N LYS A 208 4.48 -13.47 11.18
CA LYS A 208 5.26 -12.84 12.26
C LYS A 208 5.21 -11.31 12.21
N VAL A 209 4.10 -10.76 11.74
CA VAL A 209 3.78 -9.33 11.79
C VAL A 209 2.88 -9.12 13.02
N PRO A 210 3.13 -8.09 13.85
CA PRO A 210 2.24 -7.79 14.95
C PRO A 210 0.82 -7.50 14.46
N GLU A 211 -0.17 -8.08 15.14
CA GLU A 211 -1.58 -7.82 14.91
C GLU A 211 -1.89 -6.32 14.93
N CYS A 212 -2.86 -5.92 14.11
CA CYS A 212 -3.39 -4.57 14.13
C CYS A 212 -4.65 -4.51 14.97
N ASP A 213 -4.76 -3.47 15.81
CA ASP A 213 -6.06 -3.07 16.34
C ASP A 213 -6.97 -2.67 15.17
N SER A 214 -8.28 -2.77 15.34
CA SER A 214 -9.24 -2.31 14.34
C SER A 214 -10.28 -1.36 14.91
N GLU A 215 -10.81 -0.47 14.07
CA GLU A 215 -11.90 0.42 14.44
C GLU A 215 -12.82 0.69 13.25
N VAL A 216 -14.10 0.30 13.38
CA VAL A 216 -15.13 0.71 12.43
C VAL A 216 -15.51 2.16 12.70
N LYS A 217 -15.28 3.04 11.73
CA LYS A 217 -15.58 4.47 11.88
C LYS A 217 -16.14 5.08 10.60
N ASP A 218 -16.77 6.23 10.75
CA ASP A 218 -17.27 6.99 9.61
C ASP A 218 -16.08 7.59 8.84
N LEU A 219 -15.73 6.93 7.74
CA LEU A 219 -14.72 7.35 6.78
C LEU A 219 -15.44 7.77 5.51
N PRO A 220 -15.83 9.05 5.39
CA PRO A 220 -16.38 9.53 4.13
C PRO A 220 -15.30 9.33 3.06
N ASP A 221 -15.66 8.60 2.01
CA ASP A 221 -14.83 8.32 0.84
C ASP A 221 -13.72 7.27 1.01
N LEU A 222 -13.67 6.49 2.10
CA LEU A 222 -12.75 5.34 2.24
C LEU A 222 -13.44 4.07 2.73
N LEU A 223 -12.98 2.94 2.22
CA LEU A 223 -13.30 1.62 2.73
C LEU A 223 -12.37 1.18 3.88
N GLY A 224 -11.15 1.71 3.94
CA GLY A 224 -10.20 1.42 5.01
C GLY A 224 -8.98 2.34 4.97
N GLN A 225 -8.17 2.29 6.03
CA GLN A 225 -6.84 2.89 6.11
C GLN A 225 -6.01 2.24 7.23
N PHE A 226 -4.70 2.12 7.03
CA PHE A 226 -3.74 1.77 8.07
C PHE A 226 -3.10 3.02 8.70
N ASP A 227 -3.26 3.16 10.03
CA ASP A 227 -2.56 4.14 10.84
C ASP A 227 -1.33 3.50 11.51
N PHE A 228 -0.16 3.75 10.96
CA PHE A 228 1.11 3.22 11.49
C PHE A 228 1.53 3.87 12.82
N GLU A 229 1.03 5.07 13.17
CA GLU A 229 1.36 5.74 14.43
C GLU A 229 0.64 5.06 15.61
N THR A 230 -0.57 4.55 15.37
CA THR A 230 -1.37 3.83 16.36
C THR A 230 -1.42 2.31 16.15
N TRP A 231 -0.83 1.82 15.05
CA TRP A 231 -0.83 0.42 14.62
C TRP A 231 -2.26 -0.16 14.49
N LYS A 232 -3.11 0.59 13.81
CA LYS A 232 -4.55 0.31 13.68
C LYS A 232 -4.99 0.31 12.23
N ILE A 233 -5.89 -0.60 11.87
CA ILE A 233 -6.64 -0.56 10.61
C ILE A 233 -8.03 0.01 10.90
N GLU A 234 -8.31 1.19 10.35
CA GLU A 234 -9.61 1.84 10.49
C GLU A 234 -10.48 1.50 9.29
N LEU A 235 -11.70 1.09 9.55
CA LEU A 235 -12.59 0.46 8.57
C LEU A 235 -13.78 1.37 8.27
N GLY A 236 -14.06 1.54 6.99
CA GLY A 236 -15.13 2.37 6.48
C GLY A 236 -16.49 1.80 6.81
N LYS A 237 -17.15 2.37 7.82
CA LYS A 237 -18.47 1.95 8.30
C LYS A 237 -19.53 1.73 7.20
N PRO A 238 -19.64 2.57 6.15
CA PRO A 238 -20.67 2.41 5.12
C PRO A 238 -20.65 1.06 4.40
N ALA A 239 -19.49 0.40 4.27
CA ALA A 239 -19.38 -0.91 3.63
C ALA A 239 -20.04 -2.01 4.47
N PHE A 240 -19.81 -1.98 5.78
CA PHE A 240 -20.26 -3.00 6.72
C PHE A 240 -21.71 -2.82 7.20
N GLU A 241 -22.29 -1.62 7.05
CA GLU A 241 -23.69 -1.34 7.43
C GLU A 241 -24.72 -1.80 6.39
N ARG A 242 -24.30 -2.24 5.20
CA ARG A 242 -25.22 -2.64 4.13
C ARG A 242 -25.96 -3.92 4.52
N ASP A 243 -27.29 -3.90 4.54
CA ASP A 243 -28.10 -5.12 4.78
C ASP A 243 -27.84 -6.18 3.69
N VAL A 244 -27.73 -5.73 2.44
CA VAL A 244 -27.42 -6.54 1.26
C VAL A 244 -26.18 -5.94 0.59
N ILE A 245 -25.21 -6.77 0.28
CA ILE A 245 -23.98 -6.41 -0.42
C ILE A 245 -23.83 -7.28 -1.68
N THR A 246 -23.37 -6.71 -2.78
CA THR A 246 -23.04 -7.51 -3.97
C THR A 246 -21.69 -8.20 -3.78
N LEU A 247 -21.43 -9.28 -4.54
CA LEU A 247 -20.13 -9.93 -4.56
C LEU A 247 -19.00 -8.92 -4.87
N GLU A 248 -19.19 -8.06 -5.87
CA GLU A 248 -18.19 -7.04 -6.25
C GLU A 248 -17.96 -6.01 -5.13
N GLU A 249 -19.02 -5.49 -4.50
CA GLU A 249 -18.90 -4.55 -3.38
C GLU A 249 -18.18 -5.18 -2.18
N TYR A 250 -18.45 -6.46 -1.92
CA TYR A 250 -17.80 -7.21 -0.85
C TYR A 250 -16.34 -7.52 -1.18
N ALA A 251 -16.03 -7.94 -2.40
CA ALA A 251 -14.67 -8.23 -2.84
C ALA A 251 -13.78 -6.97 -2.75
N ASP A 252 -14.29 -5.80 -3.15
CA ASP A 252 -13.58 -4.51 -3.02
C ASP A 252 -13.36 -4.11 -1.53
N THR A 253 -14.32 -4.45 -0.66
CA THR A 253 -14.15 -4.26 0.79
C THR A 253 -13.06 -5.19 1.34
N ALA A 254 -13.07 -6.47 0.98
CA ALA A 254 -12.08 -7.45 1.43
C ALA A 254 -10.67 -7.15 0.90
N ASP A 255 -10.55 -6.78 -0.37
CA ASP A 255 -9.35 -6.23 -1.00
C ASP A 255 -8.79 -5.09 -0.15
N THR A 256 -9.60 -4.06 0.12
CA THR A 256 -9.14 -2.89 0.88
C THR A 256 -8.57 -3.29 2.24
N ILE A 257 -9.22 -4.17 3.00
CA ILE A 257 -8.70 -4.59 4.31
C ILE A 257 -7.35 -5.31 4.15
N TYR A 258 -7.24 -6.20 3.16
CA TYR A 258 -6.02 -6.95 2.91
C TYR A 258 -4.87 -6.03 2.43
N HIS A 259 -5.19 -5.01 1.63
CA HIS A 259 -4.29 -3.93 1.23
C HIS A 259 -3.75 -3.14 2.44
N GLU A 260 -4.62 -2.71 3.36
CA GLU A 260 -4.19 -1.99 4.56
C GLU A 260 -3.35 -2.88 5.49
N ALA A 261 -3.67 -4.17 5.59
CA ALA A 261 -2.86 -5.15 6.30
C ALA A 261 -1.48 -5.34 5.65
N ARG A 262 -1.41 -5.28 4.32
CA ARG A 262 -0.12 -5.31 3.61
C ARG A 262 0.73 -4.09 3.95
N HIS A 263 0.15 -2.90 4.15
CA HIS A 263 0.90 -1.76 4.67
C HIS A 263 1.45 -2.01 6.09
N ALA A 264 0.70 -2.65 6.97
CA ALA A 264 1.21 -3.02 8.30
C ALA A 264 2.46 -3.93 8.20
N GLU A 265 2.42 -4.95 7.34
CA GLU A 265 3.59 -5.80 7.08
C GLU A 265 4.77 -5.01 6.49
N GLN A 266 4.54 -4.12 5.53
CA GLN A 266 5.58 -3.30 4.92
C GLN A 266 6.25 -2.39 5.95
N TRP A 267 5.47 -1.72 6.81
CA TRP A 267 6.02 -0.89 7.89
C TRP A 267 6.80 -1.72 8.90
N PHE A 268 6.31 -2.90 9.26
CA PHE A 268 7.04 -3.79 10.16
C PHE A 268 8.34 -4.29 9.51
N SER A 269 8.32 -4.59 8.20
CA SER A 269 9.48 -5.02 7.43
C SER A 269 10.57 -3.93 7.38
N MET A 270 10.19 -2.67 7.16
CA MET A 270 11.11 -1.53 7.26
C MET A 270 11.74 -1.41 8.67
N ALA A 271 10.94 -1.62 9.72
CA ALA A 271 11.45 -1.62 11.10
C ALA A 271 12.45 -2.77 11.36
N ARG A 272 12.16 -3.98 10.86
CA ARG A 272 13.05 -5.16 10.97
C ARG A 272 14.35 -4.96 10.22
N MET A 273 14.31 -4.29 9.07
CA MET A 273 15.49 -3.88 8.30
C MET A 273 16.37 -2.92 9.12
N LEU A 274 15.80 -1.83 9.65
CA LEU A 274 16.53 -0.87 10.49
C LEU A 274 17.12 -1.54 11.75
N ALA A 275 16.40 -2.50 12.34
CA ALA A 275 16.93 -3.30 13.45
C ALA A 275 18.12 -4.17 13.02
N GLY A 276 18.10 -4.71 11.80
CA GLY A 276 19.22 -5.43 11.18
C GLY A 276 20.46 -4.56 11.08
N GLU A 277 20.31 -3.28 10.74
CA GLU A 277 21.37 -2.27 10.73
C GLU A 277 21.89 -1.89 12.14
N GLY A 278 21.30 -2.43 13.20
CA GLY A 278 21.70 -2.19 14.58
C GLY A 278 21.02 -0.99 15.23
N LYS A 279 19.93 -0.45 14.67
CA LYS A 279 19.11 0.56 15.34
C LYS A 279 18.40 -0.08 16.54
N THR A 280 18.28 0.67 17.63
CA THR A 280 17.51 0.24 18.80
C THR A 280 16.02 0.48 18.58
N ALA A 281 15.15 -0.23 19.30
CA ALA A 281 13.71 -0.04 19.24
C ALA A 281 13.29 1.43 19.44
N ALA A 282 13.88 2.11 20.42
CA ALA A 282 13.63 3.54 20.66
C ALA A 282 14.01 4.41 19.45
N LYS A 283 15.09 4.08 18.75
CA LYS A 283 15.50 4.84 17.56
C LYS A 283 14.62 4.53 16.36
N ILE A 284 14.18 3.29 16.20
CA ILE A 284 13.24 2.88 15.15
C ILE A 284 11.89 3.59 15.34
N ALA A 285 11.32 3.54 16.54
CA ALA A 285 10.09 4.25 16.88
C ALA A 285 10.21 5.76 16.61
N GLU A 286 11.34 6.39 16.98
CA GLU A 286 11.59 7.81 16.69
C GLU A 286 11.69 8.09 15.18
N MET A 287 12.38 7.25 14.42
CA MET A 287 12.61 7.45 12.99
C MET A 287 11.35 7.24 12.15
N MET A 288 10.53 6.27 12.52
CA MET A 288 9.38 5.84 11.73
C MET A 288 8.04 6.37 12.25
N GLY A 289 7.99 6.84 13.50
CA GLY A 289 6.74 7.25 14.15
C GLY A 289 5.87 6.09 14.63
N ILE A 290 6.36 4.85 14.57
CA ILE A 290 5.61 3.65 15.01
C ILE A 290 5.66 3.46 16.54
N PRO A 291 4.71 2.70 17.12
CA PRO A 291 4.74 2.37 18.55
C PRO A 291 6.02 1.66 18.99
N LEU A 292 6.44 1.90 20.24
CA LEU A 292 7.71 1.40 20.78
C LEU A 292 7.72 -0.12 20.95
N ASP A 293 6.58 -0.72 21.28
CA ASP A 293 6.39 -2.16 21.37
C ASP A 293 6.52 -2.83 19.99
N ILE A 294 5.90 -2.27 18.94
CA ILE A 294 6.09 -2.72 17.55
C ILE A 294 7.56 -2.63 17.14
N ALA A 295 8.22 -1.50 17.42
CA ALA A 295 9.65 -1.36 17.17
C ALA A 295 10.52 -2.34 17.97
N SER A 296 10.08 -2.74 19.17
CA SER A 296 10.77 -3.73 20.00
C SER A 296 10.65 -5.13 19.41
N GLU A 297 9.48 -5.48 18.89
CA GLU A 297 9.26 -6.77 18.21
C GLU A 297 10.07 -6.85 16.90
N ALA A 298 10.16 -5.75 16.16
CA ALA A 298 11.01 -5.66 14.98
C ALA A 298 12.49 -5.94 15.30
N VAL A 299 12.98 -5.53 16.48
CA VAL A 299 14.34 -5.85 16.94
C VAL A 299 14.52 -7.34 17.26
N ASN A 300 13.49 -7.97 17.83
CA ASN A 300 13.50 -9.42 18.11
C ASN A 300 13.53 -10.23 16.80
N LEU A 301 12.86 -9.74 15.76
CA LEU A 301 12.67 -10.42 14.48
C LEU A 301 13.48 -9.82 13.32
N LYS A 302 14.53 -9.05 13.63
CA LYS A 302 15.32 -8.28 12.66
C LYS A 302 15.79 -9.11 11.45
N TYR A 303 15.86 -8.47 10.30
CA TYR A 303 16.46 -9.08 9.11
C TYR A 303 17.98 -9.11 9.18
N ALA A 304 18.58 -10.05 8.44
CA ALA A 304 20.01 -9.97 8.16
C ALA A 304 20.25 -8.79 7.18
N PRO A 305 21.24 -7.90 7.40
CA PRO A 305 21.42 -6.69 6.59
C PRO A 305 21.61 -6.91 5.09
N ASP A 306 22.09 -8.08 4.68
CA ASP A 306 22.37 -8.46 3.29
C ASP A 306 21.39 -9.53 2.75
N SER A 307 20.24 -9.69 3.41
CA SER A 307 19.16 -10.57 2.97
C SER A 307 18.28 -9.94 1.89
N MET A 308 17.53 -10.77 1.16
CA MET A 308 16.57 -10.28 0.17
C MET A 308 15.45 -9.48 0.83
N GLU A 309 14.97 -9.93 1.99
CA GLU A 309 13.92 -9.29 2.76
C GLU A 309 14.35 -7.88 3.23
N ALA A 310 15.61 -7.72 3.66
CA ALA A 310 16.15 -6.40 3.98
C ALA A 310 16.24 -5.50 2.74
N LEU A 311 16.59 -6.04 1.57
CA LEU A 311 16.66 -5.28 0.33
C LEU A 311 15.27 -4.83 -0.17
N VAL A 312 14.27 -5.72 -0.10
CA VAL A 312 12.86 -5.41 -0.39
C VAL A 312 12.37 -4.30 0.52
N ALA A 313 12.55 -4.48 1.85
CA ALA A 313 12.18 -3.49 2.85
C ALA A 313 12.90 -2.13 2.65
N ASN A 314 14.15 -2.14 2.20
CA ASN A 314 14.88 -0.92 1.89
C ASN A 314 14.26 -0.15 0.72
N GLY A 315 13.69 -0.86 -0.26
CA GLY A 315 12.96 -0.24 -1.36
C GLY A 315 11.77 0.60 -0.89
N TRP A 316 10.98 0.07 0.06
CA TRP A 316 9.90 0.83 0.69
C TRP A 316 10.42 1.93 1.60
N TYR A 317 11.48 1.66 2.38
CA TYR A 317 12.08 2.66 3.27
C TYR A 317 12.59 3.89 2.51
N GLU A 318 13.26 3.69 1.37
CA GLU A 318 13.74 4.81 0.55
C GLU A 318 12.59 5.65 -0.02
N SER A 319 11.45 5.02 -0.34
CA SER A 319 10.21 5.70 -0.76
C SER A 319 9.58 6.52 0.36
N VAL A 320 9.46 5.96 1.56
CA VAL A 320 8.69 6.58 2.66
C VAL A 320 9.53 7.55 3.47
N TYR A 321 10.77 7.19 3.80
CA TYR A 321 11.62 7.92 4.75
C TYR A 321 12.98 8.33 4.18
N GLY A 322 13.44 7.69 3.11
CA GLY A 322 14.77 7.89 2.56
C GLY A 322 14.83 8.90 1.42
N VAL A 323 15.66 8.61 0.42
CA VAL A 323 16.02 9.58 -0.63
C VAL A 323 14.85 9.95 -1.54
N ASP A 324 13.85 9.08 -1.65
CA ASP A 324 12.68 9.26 -2.52
C ASP A 324 11.45 9.79 -1.76
N ALA A 325 11.55 10.02 -0.44
CA ALA A 325 10.47 10.56 0.40
C ALA A 325 9.90 11.89 -0.12
N GLN A 326 10.73 12.77 -0.67
CA GLN A 326 10.24 14.02 -1.25
C GLN A 326 9.44 13.80 -2.55
N TYR A 327 9.83 12.81 -3.35
CA TYR A 327 9.05 12.44 -4.54
C TYR A 327 7.70 11.89 -4.13
N ARG A 328 7.66 10.97 -3.15
CA ARG A 328 6.43 10.46 -2.54
C ARG A 328 5.51 11.58 -2.06
N GLU A 329 6.04 12.50 -1.23
CA GLU A 329 5.26 13.62 -0.69
C GLU A 329 4.67 14.51 -1.79
N ASN A 330 5.44 14.78 -2.85
CA ASN A 330 4.95 15.56 -3.98
C ASN A 330 3.83 14.81 -4.74
N THR A 331 3.96 13.50 -4.90
CA THR A 331 2.93 12.65 -5.54
C THR A 331 1.64 12.67 -4.74
N LEU A 332 1.70 12.50 -3.42
CA LEU A 332 0.53 12.55 -2.55
C LEU A 332 -0.10 13.95 -2.54
N THR A 333 0.71 14.99 -2.42
CA THR A 333 0.24 16.39 -2.48
C THR A 333 -0.47 16.69 -3.81
N GLU A 334 0.04 16.20 -4.93
CA GLU A 334 -0.60 16.38 -6.24
C GLU A 334 -1.93 15.63 -6.32
N LEU A 335 -2.00 14.42 -5.75
CA LEU A 335 -3.23 13.64 -5.68
C LEU A 335 -4.32 14.37 -4.90
N GLU A 336 -4.00 14.91 -3.73
CA GLU A 336 -4.91 15.73 -2.93
C GLU A 336 -5.40 16.95 -3.72
N ASN A 337 -4.46 17.70 -4.32
CA ASN A 337 -4.80 18.91 -5.08
C ASN A 337 -5.68 18.60 -6.29
N ALA A 338 -5.39 17.52 -7.01
CA ALA A 338 -6.19 17.07 -8.15
C ALA A 338 -7.58 16.60 -7.72
N SER A 339 -7.70 15.95 -6.56
CA SER A 339 -9.00 15.54 -5.98
C SER A 339 -9.86 16.76 -5.64
N LYS A 340 -9.28 17.77 -4.97
CA LYS A 340 -9.97 19.03 -4.67
C LYS A 340 -10.43 19.76 -5.92
N GLU A 341 -9.60 19.78 -6.97
CA GLU A 341 -9.97 20.38 -8.25
C GLU A 341 -11.15 19.64 -8.91
N LEU A 342 -11.15 18.31 -8.86
CA LEU A 342 -12.25 17.48 -9.36
C LEU A 342 -13.56 17.80 -8.65
N ASP A 343 -13.56 17.85 -7.31
CA ASP A 343 -14.74 18.20 -6.52
C ASP A 343 -15.29 19.59 -6.85
N GLU A 344 -14.39 20.58 -7.00
CA GLU A 344 -14.78 21.93 -7.39
C GLU A 344 -15.33 22.01 -8.81
N ALA A 345 -14.77 21.21 -9.73
CA ALA A 345 -15.26 21.12 -11.09
C ALA A 345 -16.65 20.48 -11.15
N GLN A 346 -16.88 19.42 -10.36
CA GLN A 346 -18.18 18.77 -10.23
C GLN A 346 -19.22 19.74 -9.66
N LYS A 347 -18.91 20.41 -8.54
CA LYS A 347 -19.79 21.44 -7.95
C LYS A 347 -20.13 22.57 -8.93
N ALA A 348 -19.19 22.94 -9.80
CA ALA A 348 -19.43 23.96 -10.82
C ALA A 348 -20.38 23.46 -11.93
N LEU A 349 -20.23 22.20 -12.35
CA LEU A 349 -21.13 21.56 -13.31
C LEU A 349 -22.55 21.44 -12.73
N ASP A 350 -22.68 20.91 -11.51
CA ASP A 350 -23.97 20.73 -10.82
C ASP A 350 -24.73 22.05 -10.67
N LYS A 351 -24.00 23.15 -10.47
CA LYS A 351 -24.57 24.50 -10.38
C LYS A 351 -25.04 25.05 -11.73
N ASN A 352 -24.29 24.77 -12.80
CA ASN A 352 -24.62 25.27 -14.13
C ASN A 352 -23.97 24.40 -15.22
N ASP A 353 -24.78 23.59 -15.88
CA ASP A 353 -24.31 22.75 -16.96
C ASP A 353 -24.03 23.58 -18.23
N THR A 354 -22.75 23.85 -18.48
CA THR A 354 -22.29 24.58 -19.66
C THR A 354 -21.12 23.83 -20.30
N PRO A 355 -20.89 23.98 -21.62
CA PRO A 355 -19.74 23.36 -22.28
C PRO A 355 -18.38 23.71 -21.64
N ALA A 356 -18.28 24.90 -21.02
CA ALA A 356 -17.08 25.31 -20.30
C ALA A 356 -16.89 24.53 -18.98
N ASN A 357 -17.97 24.27 -18.23
CA ASN A 357 -17.93 23.48 -17.00
C ASN A 357 -17.73 21.99 -17.28
N GLN A 358 -18.33 21.45 -18.34
CA GLN A 358 -18.07 20.08 -18.81
C GLN A 358 -16.58 19.90 -19.14
N LYS A 359 -15.98 20.84 -19.90
CA LYS A 359 -14.53 20.82 -20.19
C LYS A 359 -13.64 21.05 -18.95
N ARG A 360 -14.15 21.73 -17.93
CA ARG A 360 -13.44 21.86 -16.64
C ARG A 360 -13.43 20.51 -15.92
N LEU A 361 -14.58 19.84 -15.83
CA LEU A 361 -14.70 18.52 -15.21
C LEU A 361 -13.77 17.50 -15.89
N GLN A 362 -13.82 17.40 -17.23
CA GLN A 362 -12.97 16.49 -17.99
C GLN A 362 -11.47 16.68 -17.69
N ARG A 363 -10.99 17.92 -17.67
CA ARG A 363 -9.57 18.19 -17.35
C ARG A 363 -9.21 17.85 -15.91
N ALA A 364 -10.13 18.07 -14.98
CA ALA A 364 -9.92 17.71 -13.58
C ALA A 364 -9.89 16.18 -13.40
N GLN A 365 -10.78 15.44 -14.09
CA GLN A 365 -10.76 13.98 -14.14
C GLN A 365 -9.43 13.46 -14.70
N GLU A 366 -8.97 13.97 -15.86
CA GLU A 366 -7.69 13.58 -16.44
C GLU A 366 -6.48 13.89 -15.54
N ARG A 367 -6.50 15.05 -14.85
CA ARG A 367 -5.44 15.42 -13.90
C ARG A 367 -5.45 14.48 -12.70
N ARG A 368 -6.62 14.20 -12.13
CA ARG A 368 -6.78 13.28 -11.01
C ARG A 368 -6.35 11.87 -11.38
N GLN A 369 -6.70 11.39 -12.58
CA GLN A 369 -6.25 10.08 -13.05
C GLN A 369 -4.72 10.00 -13.12
N ARG A 370 -4.05 10.97 -13.74
CA ARG A 370 -2.57 10.96 -13.79
C ARG A 370 -1.93 11.02 -12.41
N ALA A 371 -2.50 11.81 -11.49
CA ALA A 371 -2.01 11.88 -10.11
C ALA A 371 -2.20 10.54 -9.39
N PHE A 372 -3.33 9.87 -9.66
CA PHE A 372 -3.63 8.56 -9.11
C PHE A 372 -2.69 7.48 -9.63
N ASP A 373 -2.45 7.43 -10.93
CA ASP A 373 -1.51 6.48 -11.53
C ASP A 373 -0.10 6.68 -10.96
N ALA A 374 0.31 7.92 -10.71
CA ALA A 374 1.59 8.24 -10.07
C ALA A 374 1.66 7.75 -8.62
N TYR A 375 0.57 7.92 -7.86
CA TYR A 375 0.43 7.40 -6.49
C TYR A 375 0.46 5.87 -6.46
N HIS A 376 -0.34 5.22 -7.29
CA HIS A 376 -0.43 3.77 -7.38
C HIS A 376 0.91 3.14 -7.81
N ASN A 377 1.73 3.92 -8.51
CA ASN A 377 3.08 3.56 -8.89
C ASN A 377 4.12 3.89 -7.80
N LEU A 378 3.76 4.31 -6.58
CA LEU A 378 4.72 4.33 -5.47
C LEU A 378 5.07 2.90 -5.05
N PRO A 379 6.33 2.60 -4.67
CA PRO A 379 6.77 1.23 -4.34
C PRO A 379 5.87 0.45 -3.39
N GLU A 380 5.45 1.08 -2.29
CA GLU A 380 4.59 0.49 -1.26
C GLU A 380 3.15 0.29 -1.74
N GLU A 381 2.63 1.23 -2.53
CA GLU A 381 1.27 1.23 -3.08
C GLU A 381 1.12 0.22 -4.22
N THR A 382 2.13 0.14 -5.10
CA THR A 382 2.15 -0.84 -6.20
C THR A 382 2.09 -2.26 -5.65
N ASP A 383 2.84 -2.51 -4.57
CA ASP A 383 2.84 -3.82 -3.93
C ASP A 383 1.52 -4.10 -3.20
N ALA A 384 1.05 -3.17 -2.37
CA ALA A 384 -0.19 -3.36 -1.61
C ALA A 384 -1.41 -3.52 -2.53
N HIS A 385 -1.51 -2.74 -3.61
CA HIS A 385 -2.58 -2.91 -4.59
C HIS A 385 -2.46 -4.21 -5.37
N ARG A 386 -1.26 -4.64 -5.77
CA ARG A 386 -1.10 -5.92 -6.47
C ARG A 386 -1.59 -7.10 -5.62
N VAL A 387 -1.25 -7.09 -4.33
CA VAL A 387 -1.67 -8.13 -3.37
C VAL A 387 -3.18 -8.08 -3.13
N GLY A 388 -3.72 -6.88 -2.93
CA GLY A 388 -5.15 -6.67 -2.77
C GLY A 388 -5.98 -7.07 -4.01
N ASP A 389 -5.59 -6.60 -5.21
CA ASP A 389 -6.21 -6.95 -6.49
C ASP A 389 -6.16 -8.48 -6.73
N SER A 390 -5.08 -9.16 -6.29
CA SER A 390 -4.95 -10.61 -6.38
C SER A 390 -6.01 -11.32 -5.52
N VAL A 391 -6.21 -10.86 -4.28
CA VAL A 391 -7.26 -11.36 -3.40
C VAL A 391 -8.66 -11.07 -3.95
N GLU A 392 -8.92 -9.86 -4.47
CA GLU A 392 -10.18 -9.50 -5.15
C GLU A 392 -10.48 -10.53 -6.25
N ALA A 393 -9.51 -10.77 -7.14
CA ALA A 393 -9.65 -11.71 -8.24
C ALA A 393 -9.89 -13.15 -7.76
N ARG A 394 -9.21 -13.61 -6.70
CA ARG A 394 -9.43 -14.94 -6.11
C ARG A 394 -10.83 -15.09 -5.53
N ILE A 395 -11.35 -14.07 -4.84
CA ILE A 395 -12.70 -14.05 -4.27
C ILE A 395 -13.74 -14.15 -5.40
N LEU A 396 -13.63 -13.30 -6.42
CA LEU A 396 -14.54 -13.30 -7.57
C LEU A 396 -14.55 -14.65 -8.30
N LEU A 397 -13.36 -15.22 -8.56
CA LEU A 397 -13.23 -16.51 -9.22
C LEU A 397 -13.82 -17.66 -8.38
N LYS A 398 -13.55 -17.69 -7.07
CA LYS A 398 -14.08 -18.72 -6.16
C LYS A 398 -15.61 -18.66 -6.10
N ALA A 399 -16.17 -17.46 -5.94
CA ALA A 399 -17.61 -17.26 -5.91
C ALA A 399 -18.29 -17.69 -7.23
N GLU A 400 -17.67 -17.42 -8.39
CA GLU A 400 -18.14 -17.91 -9.69
C GLU A 400 -18.15 -19.45 -9.75
N LEU A 401 -17.09 -20.11 -9.29
CA LEU A 401 -17.00 -21.57 -9.26
C LEU A 401 -18.05 -22.21 -8.34
N GLU A 402 -18.44 -21.52 -7.26
CA GLU A 402 -19.48 -21.95 -6.33
C GLU A 402 -20.91 -21.64 -6.81
N ASN A 403 -21.08 -20.95 -7.95
CA ASN A 403 -22.35 -20.43 -8.47
C ASN A 403 -23.07 -19.51 -7.47
N MET A 404 -22.31 -18.66 -6.77
CA MET A 404 -22.89 -17.66 -5.88
C MET A 404 -23.62 -16.57 -6.68
N PRO A 405 -24.77 -16.09 -6.19
CA PRO A 405 -25.61 -15.10 -6.89
C PRO A 405 -25.02 -13.69 -6.93
#